data_AF-A0A5C3NVJ7-F1
#
_entry.id   AF-A0A5C3NVJ7-F1
#
_cell.length_a   1.000
_cell.length_b   1.000
_cell.length_c   1.000
_cell.angle_alpha   90.00
_cell.angle_beta   90.00
_cell.angle_gamma   90.00
#
_symmetry.space_group_name_H-M   'P 1'
#
loop_
_entity.id
_entity.type
_entity.pdbx_description
1 polymer ?
#
loop_
_entity_poly.entity_id
_entity_poly.type
_entity_poly.pdbx_seq_one_letter_code
_entity_poly.pdbx_strand_id
1 'polypeptide(L)'
;FPPPPLSEDALYQTISGYANDVQVENFIESGCAVCGLSTAKKCLCKLHTVAFDRNLLVPDAPVTQIERRDVDDPILSHPAPVLLPNSNDICLDCMSDLQHGNIPADSLSNGLWIGEIPLELQGLSWTEKM
;
A
#
# COMPACT_ATOMS: atom_id res chain seq x y z
N PHE A 1 -9.30 -24.74 -43.50
CA PHE A 1 -9.30 -24.41 -42.07
C PHE A 1 -7.85 -24.24 -41.62
N PRO A 2 -7.35 -23.02 -41.78
CA PRO A 2 -7.14 -22.11 -40.65
C PRO A 2 -8.07 -20.88 -40.71
N PRO A 3 -8.17 -20.09 -39.63
CA PRO A 3 -8.78 -18.76 -39.70
C PRO A 3 -8.07 -17.89 -40.75
N PRO A 4 -8.77 -16.89 -41.32
CA PRO A 4 -8.15 -15.93 -42.22
C PRO A 4 -7.03 -15.16 -41.49
N PRO A 5 -5.99 -14.72 -42.22
CA PRO A 5 -4.90 -13.93 -41.63
C PRO A 5 -5.41 -12.63 -41.00
N LEU A 6 -4.71 -12.14 -39.97
CA LEU A 6 -4.99 -10.82 -39.40
C LEU A 6 -4.83 -9.73 -40.47
N SER A 7 -5.61 -8.66 -40.36
CA SER A 7 -5.34 -7.44 -41.11
C SER A 7 -4.03 -6.80 -40.65
N GLU A 8 -3.40 -6.01 -41.52
CA GLU A 8 -2.17 -5.28 -41.17
C GLU A 8 -2.39 -4.37 -39.95
N ASP A 9 -3.53 -3.70 -39.87
CA ASP A 9 -3.89 -2.85 -38.72
C ASP A 9 -3.95 -3.65 -37.42
N ALA A 10 -4.62 -4.81 -37.42
CA ALA A 10 -4.73 -5.65 -36.24
C ALA A 10 -3.38 -6.22 -35.81
N LEU A 11 -2.52 -6.56 -36.78
CA LEU A 11 -1.17 -7.02 -36.53
C LEU A 11 -0.31 -5.89 -35.92
N TYR A 12 -0.38 -4.69 -36.47
CA TYR A 12 0.32 -3.52 -35.93
C TYR A 12 -0.16 -3.15 -34.52
N GLN A 13 -1.48 -3.15 -34.28
CA GLN A 13 -2.06 -2.90 -32.96
C GLN A 13 -1.63 -3.96 -31.94
N THR A 14 -1.53 -5.22 -32.35
CA THR A 14 -1.07 -6.31 -31.48
C THR A 14 0.41 -6.13 -31.11
N ILE A 15 1.26 -5.83 -32.09
CA ILE A 15 2.70 -5.62 -31.85
C ILE A 15 2.92 -4.39 -30.97
N SER A 16 2.29 -3.27 -31.31
CA SER A 16 2.44 -2.01 -30.57
C SER A 16 1.83 -2.10 -29.17
N GLY A 17 0.66 -2.73 -29.02
CA GLY A 17 0.04 -3.01 -27.73
C GLY A 17 0.96 -3.85 -26.84
N TYR A 18 1.46 -4.98 -27.36
CA TYR A 18 2.42 -5.80 -26.62
C TYR A 18 3.68 -5.02 -26.24
N ALA A 19 4.29 -4.31 -27.19
CA ALA A 19 5.49 -3.52 -26.94
C ALA A 19 5.26 -2.44 -25.86
N ASN A 20 4.08 -1.83 -25.82
CA ASN A 20 3.71 -0.87 -24.78
C ASN A 20 3.51 -1.57 -23.43
N ASP A 21 2.80 -2.70 -23.39
CA ASP A 21 2.51 -3.41 -22.15
C ASP A 21 3.79 -3.95 -21.48
N VAL A 22 4.78 -4.38 -22.26
CA VAL A 22 6.05 -4.92 -21.75
C VAL A 22 7.12 -3.87 -21.45
N GLN A 23 6.79 -2.57 -21.51
CA GLN A 23 7.69 -1.52 -21.04
C GLN A 23 7.96 -1.68 -19.53
N VAL A 24 9.20 -1.42 -19.10
CA VAL A 24 9.63 -1.61 -17.70
C VAL A 24 8.73 -0.84 -16.74
N GLU A 25 8.32 0.37 -17.12
CA GLU A 25 7.47 1.27 -16.36
C GLU A 25 6.12 0.65 -16.00
N ASN A 26 5.63 -0.30 -16.79
CA ASN A 26 4.38 -1.02 -16.52
C ASN A 26 4.51 -2.12 -15.46
N PHE A 27 5.74 -2.53 -15.12
CA PHE A 27 6.03 -3.51 -14.08
C PHE A 27 6.61 -2.91 -12.80
N ILE A 28 6.95 -1.62 -12.80
CA ILE A 28 7.47 -0.99 -11.58
C ILE A 28 6.33 -0.86 -10.59
N GLU A 29 6.48 -1.53 -9.45
CA GLU A 29 5.55 -1.46 -8.34
C GLU A 29 6.11 -0.63 -7.18
N SER A 30 5.22 -0.15 -6.34
CA SER A 30 5.55 0.46 -5.05
C SER A 30 4.41 0.26 -4.06
N GLY A 31 4.70 0.42 -2.77
CA GLY A 31 3.71 0.24 -1.71
C GLY A 31 2.82 1.47 -1.53
N CYS A 32 1.51 1.26 -1.42
CA CYS A 32 0.58 2.31 -0.99
C CYS A 32 0.81 2.67 0.49
N ALA A 33 0.88 3.96 0.81
CA ALA A 33 1.06 4.46 2.17
C ALA A 33 -0.14 4.16 3.09
N VAL A 34 -1.33 3.94 2.53
CA VAL A 34 -2.56 3.74 3.32
C VAL A 34 -2.82 2.26 3.60
N CYS A 35 -2.72 1.38 2.59
CA CYS A 35 -3.01 -0.05 2.74
C CYS A 35 -1.76 -0.95 2.76
N GLY A 36 -0.58 -0.43 2.46
CA GLY A 36 0.66 -1.21 2.39
C GLY A 36 0.79 -2.17 1.21
N LEU A 37 -0.24 -2.31 0.36
CA LEU A 37 -0.23 -3.22 -0.78
C LEU A 37 0.72 -2.77 -1.89
N SER A 38 1.41 -3.73 -2.51
CA SER A 38 2.20 -3.49 -3.73
C SER A 38 1.25 -3.16 -4.88
N THR A 39 1.46 -2.00 -5.49
CA THR A 39 0.63 -1.48 -6.57
C THR A 39 1.52 -0.97 -7.70
N ALA A 40 1.12 -1.19 -8.95
CA ALA A 40 1.82 -0.64 -10.10
C ALA A 40 1.92 0.89 -9.98
N LYS A 41 3.10 1.47 -10.23
CA LYS A 41 3.33 2.92 -10.08
C LYS A 41 2.38 3.80 -10.91
N LYS A 42 1.91 3.30 -12.05
CA LYS A 42 0.90 3.99 -12.88
C LYS A 42 -0.45 4.14 -12.19
N CYS A 43 -0.73 3.31 -11.19
CA CYS A 43 -1.95 3.33 -10.37
C CYS A 43 -1.69 3.99 -8.99
N LEU A 44 -0.58 4.70 -8.83
CA LEU A 44 -0.23 5.45 -7.63
C LEU A 44 -0.19 6.94 -7.93
N CYS A 45 -0.64 7.74 -6.98
CA CYS A 45 -0.46 9.20 -6.99
C CYS A 45 0.20 9.65 -5.67
N LYS A 46 0.67 10.90 -5.64
CA LYS A 46 1.36 11.43 -4.45
C LYS A 46 0.35 11.68 -3.34
N LEU A 47 0.55 11.05 -2.18
CA LEU A 47 -0.37 11.16 -1.03
C LEU A 47 -0.63 12.62 -0.62
N HIS A 48 0.40 13.47 -0.65
CA HIS A 48 0.27 14.89 -0.28
C HIS A 48 -0.58 15.72 -1.25
N THR A 49 -0.87 15.21 -2.45
CA THR A 49 -1.70 15.89 -3.46
C THR A 49 -3.18 15.56 -3.32
N VAL A 50 -3.54 14.55 -2.52
CA VAL A 50 -4.92 14.14 -2.31
C VAL A 50 -5.51 14.89 -1.11
N ALA A 51 -6.63 15.57 -1.33
CA ALA A 51 -7.39 16.21 -0.28
C ALA A 51 -8.39 15.22 0.35
N PHE A 52 -8.21 14.91 1.63
CA PHE A 52 -9.13 14.09 2.44
C PHE A 52 -8.91 14.41 3.93
N ASP A 53 -9.85 14.00 4.80
CA ASP A 53 -9.69 14.13 6.24
C ASP A 53 -8.72 13.08 6.79
N ARG A 54 -7.56 13.52 7.28
CA ARG A 54 -6.54 12.62 7.85
C ARG A 54 -7.01 11.92 9.12
N ASN A 55 -8.02 12.45 9.82
CA ASN A 55 -8.57 11.81 11.01
C ASN A 55 -9.23 10.46 10.70
N LEU A 56 -9.63 10.21 9.45
CA LEU A 56 -10.12 8.90 9.01
C LEU A 56 -9.10 7.77 9.21
N LEU A 57 -7.81 8.11 9.21
CA LEU A 57 -6.72 7.16 9.38
C LEU A 57 -6.21 7.13 10.82
N VAL A 58 -6.83 7.88 11.74
CA VAL A 58 -6.56 7.80 13.18
C VAL A 58 -7.51 6.74 13.75
N PRO A 59 -7.01 5.60 14.23
CA PRO A 59 -7.83 4.50 14.73
C PRO A 59 -8.54 4.88 16.03
N ASP A 60 -9.83 4.55 16.15
CA ASP A 60 -10.58 4.70 17.41
C ASP A 60 -10.14 3.70 18.48
N ALA A 61 -9.62 2.55 18.05
CA ALA A 61 -9.11 1.49 18.91
C ALA A 61 -7.57 1.39 18.78
N PRO A 62 -6.86 0.95 19.83
CA PRO A 62 -5.41 0.82 19.81
C PRO A 62 -4.97 -0.30 18.84
N VAL A 63 -4.66 0.06 17.59
CA VAL A 63 -4.11 -0.86 16.57
C VAL A 63 -2.58 -0.72 16.39
N THR A 64 -1.99 0.32 16.96
CA THR A 64 -0.53 0.52 17.02
C THR A 64 -0.09 0.56 18.48
N GLN A 65 1.19 0.28 18.73
CA GLN A 65 1.78 0.37 20.06
C GLN A 65 3.11 1.11 19.98
N ILE A 66 3.30 2.07 20.88
CA ILE A 66 4.57 2.75 21.07
C ILE A 66 5.52 1.80 21.82
N GLU A 67 6.79 1.77 21.39
CA GLU A 67 7.82 0.99 22.07
C GLU A 67 7.91 1.37 23.56
N ARG A 68 8.14 0.37 24.41
CA ARG A 68 8.41 0.56 25.83
C ARG A 68 9.91 0.46 26.06
N ARG A 69 10.49 1.41 26.78
CA ARG A 69 11.92 1.44 27.12
C ARG A 69 12.16 1.02 28.56
N ASP A 70 11.12 1.09 29.39
CA ASP A 70 11.13 0.65 30.78
C ASP A 70 9.92 -0.24 31.10
N VAL A 71 10.04 -1.04 32.17
CA VAL A 71 8.95 -1.89 32.67
C VAL A 71 7.80 -1.08 33.26
N ASP A 72 8.05 0.16 33.67
CA ASP A 72 7.04 1.07 34.18
C ASP A 72 6.37 1.91 33.07
N ASP A 73 6.86 1.84 31.83
CA ASP A 73 6.27 2.58 30.71
C ASP A 73 4.85 2.06 30.42
N PRO A 74 3.85 2.96 30.32
CA PRO A 74 2.48 2.57 30.00
C PRO A 74 2.37 2.05 28.56
N ILE A 75 1.39 1.17 28.33
CA ILE A 75 1.01 0.74 26.99
C ILE A 75 0.23 1.87 26.33
N LEU A 76 0.81 2.49 25.29
CA LEU A 76 0.22 3.60 24.55
C LEU A 76 0.18 3.29 23.06
N SER A 77 -0.84 3.82 22.38
CA SER A 77 -0.95 3.80 20.91
C SER A 77 -0.47 5.09 20.28
N HIS A 78 -0.09 5.02 19.01
CA HIS A 78 0.34 6.20 18.27
C HIS A 78 -0.88 7.10 17.98
N PRO A 79 -0.90 8.38 18.42
CA PRO A 79 -2.08 9.26 18.31
C PRO A 79 -2.22 9.91 16.92
N ALA A 80 -1.55 9.37 15.90
CA ALA A 80 -1.46 9.98 14.58
C ALA A 80 -1.98 9.02 13.51
N PRO A 81 -2.29 9.52 12.29
CA PRO A 81 -2.69 8.70 11.16
C PRO A 81 -1.74 7.53 10.96
N VAL A 82 -2.31 6.33 10.84
CA VAL A 82 -1.55 5.11 10.64
C VAL A 82 -1.25 4.97 9.14
N LEU A 83 0.02 5.17 8.78
CA LEU A 83 0.54 5.14 7.41
C LEU A 83 1.82 4.33 7.33
N LEU A 84 2.05 3.69 6.19
CA LEU A 84 3.30 2.95 5.92
C LEU A 84 4.48 3.93 5.97
N PRO A 85 5.50 3.67 6.80
CA PRO A 85 6.70 4.50 6.85
C PRO A 85 7.39 4.56 5.48
N ASN A 86 8.00 5.69 5.18
CA ASN A 86 8.79 5.93 3.94
C ASN A 86 8.01 5.79 2.61
N SER A 87 6.70 5.54 2.63
CA SER A 87 5.86 5.62 1.44
C SER A 87 5.20 7.00 1.32
N ASN A 88 5.30 7.61 0.14
CA ASN A 88 4.71 8.90 -0.18
C ASN A 88 3.60 8.81 -1.22
N ASP A 89 3.20 7.59 -1.57
CA ASP A 89 2.31 7.28 -2.69
C ASP A 89 1.04 6.60 -2.16
N ILE A 90 -0.09 6.86 -2.81
CA ILE A 90 -1.40 6.28 -2.49
C ILE A 90 -2.00 5.65 -3.74
N CYS A 91 -2.60 4.47 -3.61
CA CYS A 91 -3.30 3.83 -4.72
C CYS A 91 -4.66 4.48 -5.00
N LEU A 92 -5.12 4.34 -6.23
CA LEU A 92 -6.40 4.93 -6.68
C LEU A 92 -7.59 4.47 -5.83
N ASP A 93 -7.58 3.22 -5.35
CA ASP A 93 -8.67 2.68 -4.53
C ASP A 93 -8.74 3.36 -3.16
N CYS A 94 -7.61 3.41 -2.43
CA CYS A 94 -7.53 4.12 -1.15
C CYS A 94 -7.82 5.61 -1.30
N MET A 95 -7.35 6.23 -2.39
CA MET A 95 -7.64 7.63 -2.69
C MET A 95 -9.14 7.85 -2.84
N SER A 96 -9.81 7.00 -3.62
CA SER A 96 -11.25 7.08 -3.85
C SER A 96 -12.00 6.95 -2.53
N ASP A 97 -11.74 5.92 -1.73
CA ASP A 97 -12.43 5.71 -0.46
C ASP A 97 -12.28 6.90 0.49
N LEU A 98 -11.05 7.41 0.66
CA LEU A 98 -10.77 8.54 1.54
C LEU A 98 -11.43 9.84 1.08
N GLN A 99 -11.50 10.09 -0.23
CA GLN A 99 -12.20 11.25 -0.78
C GLN A 99 -13.71 11.18 -0.55
N HIS A 100 -14.28 9.99 -0.44
CA HIS A 100 -15.69 9.77 -0.07
C HIS A 100 -15.91 9.76 1.45
N GLY A 101 -14.88 9.99 2.26
CA GLY A 101 -14.99 9.96 3.72
C GLY A 101 -15.02 8.55 4.32
N ASN A 102 -14.63 7.53 3.56
CA ASN A 102 -14.61 6.14 4.00
C ASN A 102 -13.18 5.72 4.36
N ILE A 103 -13.06 4.82 5.34
CA ILE A 103 -11.79 4.16 5.65
C ILE A 103 -11.63 2.97 4.69
N PRO A 104 -10.56 2.89 3.88
CA PRO A 104 -10.33 1.75 2.99
C PRO A 104 -10.31 0.44 3.77
N ALA A 105 -10.88 -0.63 3.22
CA ALA A 105 -11.00 -1.92 3.91
C ALA A 105 -9.62 -2.49 4.32
N ASP A 106 -8.64 -2.40 3.41
CA ASP A 106 -7.27 -2.87 3.63
C ASP A 106 -6.35 -1.80 4.27
N SER A 107 -6.91 -0.74 4.85
CA SER A 107 -6.12 0.32 5.49
C SER A 107 -5.32 -0.23 6.67
N LEU A 108 -4.08 0.23 6.82
CA LEU A 108 -3.23 -0.05 7.96
C LEU A 108 -3.88 0.41 9.28
N SER A 109 -4.73 1.43 9.24
CA SER A 109 -5.52 1.91 10.38
C SER A 109 -6.54 0.89 10.90
N ASN A 110 -6.85 -0.16 10.14
CA ASN A 110 -7.75 -1.25 10.54
C ASN A 110 -7.02 -2.38 11.29
N GLY A 111 -5.78 -2.16 11.75
CA GLY A 111 -4.96 -3.19 12.40
C GLY A 111 -4.31 -4.18 11.43
N LEU A 112 -4.28 -3.83 10.15
CA LEU A 112 -3.57 -4.58 9.10
C LEU A 112 -2.10 -4.14 8.98
N TRP A 113 -1.55 -3.57 10.06
CA TRP A 113 -0.22 -2.99 10.06
C TRP A 113 0.86 -4.04 9.81
N ILE A 114 1.55 -3.93 8.67
CA ILE A 114 2.74 -4.69 8.32
C ILE A 114 3.92 -3.70 8.29
N GLY A 115 4.28 -3.19 9.47
CA GLY A 115 5.46 -2.32 9.60
C GLY A 115 6.76 -3.12 9.62
N GLU A 116 7.88 -2.39 9.67
CA GLU A 116 9.18 -3.02 9.88
C GLU A 116 9.22 -3.75 11.22
N ILE A 117 9.82 -4.93 11.21
CA ILE A 117 10.06 -5.70 12.42
C ILE A 117 11.19 -4.99 13.19
N PRO A 118 10.97 -4.54 14.44
CA PRO A 118 12.01 -3.96 15.27
C PRO A 118 13.24 -4.84 15.33
N LEU A 119 14.44 -4.26 15.43
CA LEU A 119 15.71 -5.00 15.45
C LEU A 119 15.72 -6.08 16.54
N GLU A 120 15.07 -5.77 17.66
CA GLU A 120 14.91 -6.62 18.84
C GLU A 120 14.08 -7.88 18.55
N LEU A 121 13.19 -7.83 17.55
CA LEU A 121 12.33 -8.94 17.14
C LEU A 121 12.85 -9.65 15.86
N GLN A 122 13.99 -9.21 15.31
CA GLN A 122 14.62 -9.85 14.17
C GLN A 122 15.42 -11.08 14.59
N GLY A 123 15.41 -12.14 13.76
CA GLY A 123 16.28 -13.31 13.96
C GLY A 123 15.89 -14.24 15.12
N LEU A 124 14.75 -14.04 15.77
CA LEU A 124 14.25 -14.92 16.82
C LEU A 124 14.08 -16.36 16.31
N SER A 125 14.53 -17.33 17.13
CA SER A 125 14.29 -18.74 16.90
C SER A 125 12.79 -19.05 16.96
N TRP A 126 12.38 -20.20 16.42
CA TRP A 126 10.95 -20.57 16.42
C TRP A 126 10.34 -20.59 17.83
N THR A 127 11.11 -20.99 18.83
CA THR A 127 10.67 -21.05 20.23
C THR A 127 10.52 -19.67 20.86
N GLU A 128 11.27 -18.67 20.42
CA GLU A 128 11.20 -17.29 20.95
C GLU A 128 10.07 -16.47 20.31
N LYS A 129 9.42 -16.99 19.25
CA LYS A 129 8.28 -16.35 18.57
C LYS A 129 6.92 -16.71 19.17
N MET A 130 6.87 -17.64 20.13
CA MET A 130 5.65 -18.15 20.79
C MET A 130 5.62 -17.77 22.26
#